data_AF-A0A2N7S5A9-F1
#
_entry.id   AF-A0A2N7S5A9-F1
#
_cell.length_a   1.000
_cell.length_b   1.000
_cell.length_c   1.000
_cell.angle_alpha   90.00
_cell.angle_beta   90.00
_cell.angle_gamma   90.00
#
_symmetry.space_group_name_H-M   'P 1'
#
loop_
_entity.id
_entity.type
_entity.pdbx_description
1 polymer ?
#
loop_
_entity_poly.entity_id
_entity_poly.type
_entity_poly.pdbx_seq_one_letter_code
_entity_poly.pdbx_strand_id
1 'polypeptide(L)'
;MDLVIATHRGVDIRFEGVNLTSDLPYSRYVTDGDTGLEFHLRGVTNDETRRLDTQFYSALELWSSKIREQGADQADLAPQMPSNSIIEPVKANITDDVGTSYICVGGRIGGTGTDWDATWIYYPAPPPDTQQLILEFTISGVPTDQYCIIEWQAPANER
;
A
#
# COMPACT_ATOMS: atom_id res chain seq x y z
N MET A 1 16.07 4.40 2.63
CA MET A 1 16.13 5.20 1.40
C MET A 1 14.98 6.19 1.47
N ASP A 2 15.20 7.48 1.20
CA ASP A 2 14.16 8.53 1.34
C ASP A 2 13.58 8.91 -0.05
N LEU A 3 13.13 7.91 -0.82
CA LEU A 3 12.68 8.10 -2.19
C LEU A 3 11.19 8.40 -2.23
N VAL A 4 10.82 9.63 -2.60
CA VAL A 4 9.45 9.96 -3.01
C VAL A 4 9.20 9.36 -4.38
N ILE A 5 8.24 8.45 -4.46
CA ILE A 5 7.92 7.67 -5.66
C ILE A 5 6.72 8.22 -6.44
N ALA A 6 5.92 9.05 -5.77
CA ALA A 6 4.69 9.62 -6.31
C ALA A 6 4.29 10.85 -5.49
N THR A 7 3.67 11.83 -6.14
CA THR A 7 2.90 12.89 -5.48
C THR A 7 1.47 12.80 -5.98
N HIS A 8 0.52 12.56 -5.09
CA HIS A 8 -0.89 12.44 -5.45
C HIS A 8 -1.73 13.36 -4.58
N ARG A 9 -2.47 14.28 -5.21
CA ARG A 9 -3.32 15.29 -4.55
C ARG A 9 -2.58 16.10 -3.48
N GLY A 10 -1.33 16.46 -3.74
CA GLY A 10 -0.51 17.27 -2.82
C GLY A 10 0.12 16.49 -1.67
N VAL A 11 0.01 15.15 -1.65
CA VAL A 11 0.68 14.28 -0.69
C VAL A 11 1.79 13.52 -1.39
N ASP A 12 3.00 13.65 -0.88
CA ASP A 12 4.15 12.86 -1.33
C ASP A 12 4.08 11.46 -0.71
N ILE A 13 4.43 10.45 -1.49
CA ILE A 13 4.39 9.05 -1.09
C ILE A 13 5.76 8.44 -1.29
N ARG A 14 6.25 7.76 -0.25
CA ARG A 14 7.57 7.13 -0.20
C ARG A 14 7.45 5.62 -0.25
N PHE A 15 8.46 5.03 -0.87
CA PHE A 15 8.70 3.60 -0.82
C PHE A 15 9.53 3.26 0.43
N GLU A 16 9.01 2.39 1.29
CA GLU A 16 9.65 2.00 2.56
C GLU A 16 10.35 0.65 2.48
N GLY A 17 10.01 -0.20 1.49
CA GLY A 17 10.72 -1.45 1.26
C GLY A 17 9.83 -2.58 0.75
N VAL A 18 10.48 -3.70 0.46
CA VAL A 18 9.85 -4.96 0.06
C VAL A 18 10.34 -6.07 0.99
N ASN A 19 9.42 -6.92 1.45
CA ASN A 19 9.71 -8.09 2.28
C ASN A 19 9.05 -9.34 1.69
N LEU A 20 9.56 -10.53 2.01
CA LEU A 20 8.81 -11.77 1.80
C LEU A 20 7.72 -11.92 2.86
N THR A 21 6.58 -12.48 2.46
CA THR A 21 5.50 -12.82 3.38
C THR A 21 4.88 -14.17 3.03
N SER A 22 4.43 -14.90 4.04
CA SER A 22 3.51 -16.04 3.91
C SER A 22 2.08 -15.70 4.32
N ASP A 23 1.84 -14.48 4.83
CA ASP A 23 0.50 -13.96 5.15
C ASP A 23 -0.15 -13.40 3.88
N LEU A 24 -0.62 -14.31 3.03
CA LEU A 24 -1.26 -13.95 1.77
C LEU A 24 -2.78 -13.91 1.93
N PRO A 25 -3.47 -12.91 1.36
CA PRO A 25 -4.91 -12.86 1.38
C PRO A 25 -5.50 -13.98 0.51
N TYR A 26 -6.70 -14.45 0.87
CA TYR A 26 -7.41 -15.43 0.05
C TYR A 26 -7.59 -14.91 -1.38
N SER A 27 -7.12 -15.69 -2.35
CA SER A 27 -7.17 -15.36 -3.77
C SER A 27 -7.20 -16.64 -4.59
N ARG A 28 -7.84 -16.62 -5.77
CA ARG A 28 -7.87 -17.78 -6.69
C ARG A 28 -6.49 -18.22 -7.19
N TYR A 29 -5.48 -17.37 -6.99
CA TYR A 29 -4.10 -17.58 -7.44
C TYR A 29 -3.19 -18.12 -6.33
N VAL A 30 -3.65 -18.12 -5.08
CA VAL A 30 -2.84 -18.39 -3.90
C VAL A 30 -3.40 -19.61 -3.17
N THR A 31 -2.51 -20.48 -2.75
CA THR A 31 -2.79 -21.65 -1.90
C THR A 31 -2.13 -21.53 -0.54
N ASP A 32 -2.63 -22.27 0.45
CA ASP A 32 -2.06 -22.27 1.80
C ASP A 32 -0.59 -22.69 1.76
N GLY A 33 0.27 -21.88 2.38
CA GLY A 33 1.72 -22.11 2.43
C GLY A 33 2.51 -21.44 1.30
N ASP A 34 1.84 -20.77 0.36
CA ASP A 34 2.51 -19.94 -0.63
C ASP A 34 3.18 -18.70 0.00
N THR A 35 4.21 -18.22 -0.68
CA THR A 35 4.96 -17.01 -0.32
C THR A 35 4.79 -15.96 -1.41
N GLY A 36 4.77 -14.69 -1.01
CA GLY A 36 4.73 -13.53 -1.90
C GLY A 36 5.61 -12.39 -1.38
N LEU A 37 5.37 -11.20 -1.91
CA LEU A 37 6.06 -9.97 -1.56
C LEU A 37 5.10 -9.01 -0.86
N GLU A 38 5.47 -8.49 0.30
CA GLU A 38 4.88 -7.28 0.87
C GLU A 38 5.65 -6.06 0.38
N PHE A 39 4.92 -5.10 -0.18
CA PHE A 39 5.42 -3.84 -0.69
C PHE A 39 4.88 -2.70 0.17
N HIS A 40 5.76 -1.95 0.83
CA HIS A 40 5.39 -0.97 1.84
C HIS A 40 5.55 0.47 1.35
N LEU A 41 4.54 1.27 1.64
CA LEU A 41 4.47 2.70 1.33
C LEU A 41 4.18 3.52 2.58
N ARG A 42 4.64 4.77 2.55
CA ARG A 42 4.29 5.79 3.55
C ARG A 42 3.93 7.11 2.88
N GLY A 43 2.82 7.71 3.28
CA GLY A 43 2.51 9.11 2.97
C GLY A 43 3.36 10.04 3.83
N VAL A 44 3.98 11.04 3.21
CA VAL A 44 4.81 12.04 3.89
C VAL A 44 3.91 13.06 4.55
N THR A 45 4.08 13.23 5.87
CA THR A 45 3.34 14.22 6.64
C THR A 45 3.68 15.64 6.19
N ASN A 46 2.69 16.38 5.70
CA ASN A 46 2.81 17.75 5.23
C ASN A 46 1.57 18.59 5.62
N ASP A 47 1.47 19.83 5.14
CA ASP A 47 0.30 20.68 5.43
C ASP A 47 -1.01 20.09 4.90
N GLU A 48 -0.96 19.41 3.75
CA GLU A 48 -2.14 18.82 3.11
C GLU A 48 -2.63 17.57 3.86
N THR A 49 -1.73 16.66 4.29
CA THR A 49 -2.13 15.52 5.12
C THR A 49 -2.74 15.99 6.44
N ARG A 50 -2.12 16.99 7.11
CA ARG A 50 -2.66 17.58 8.35
C ARG A 50 -4.04 18.21 8.14
N ARG A 51 -4.24 18.90 7.01
CA ARG A 51 -5.54 19.49 6.66
C ARG A 51 -6.60 18.41 6.45
N LEU A 52 -6.26 17.33 5.73
CA LEU A 52 -7.16 16.22 5.44
C LEU A 52 -7.52 15.42 6.70
N ASP A 53 -6.54 15.16 7.56
CA ASP A 53 -6.79 14.49 8.85
C ASP A 53 -7.69 15.34 9.74
N THR A 54 -7.46 16.66 9.82
CA THR A 54 -8.33 17.58 10.58
C THR A 54 -9.77 17.53 10.09
N GLN A 55 -9.97 17.51 8.76
CA GLN A 55 -11.30 17.41 8.16
C GLN A 55 -11.95 16.06 8.46
N PHE A 56 -11.19 14.97 8.36
CA PHE A 56 -11.67 13.63 8.66
C PHE A 56 -12.12 13.50 10.12
N TYR A 57 -11.29 13.89 11.08
CA TYR A 57 -11.64 13.79 12.50
C TYR A 57 -12.84 14.67 12.87
N SER A 58 -12.92 15.89 12.31
CA SER A 58 -14.11 16.74 12.49
C SER A 58 -15.39 16.08 11.96
N ALA A 59 -15.32 15.46 10.78
CA ALA A 59 -16.45 14.75 10.20
C ALA A 59 -16.82 13.49 11.01
N LEU A 60 -15.83 12.76 11.51
CA LEU A 60 -16.02 11.56 12.31
C LEU A 60 -16.68 11.90 13.65
N GLU A 61 -16.29 12.99 14.30
CA GLU A 61 -16.92 13.49 15.51
C GLU A 61 -18.40 13.86 15.28
N LEU A 62 -18.69 14.61 14.22
CA LEU A 62 -20.06 14.96 13.84
C LEU A 62 -20.90 13.72 13.54
N TRP A 63 -20.35 12.77 12.78
CA TRP A 63 -21.01 11.51 12.47
C TRP A 63 -21.29 10.67 13.72
N SER A 64 -20.31 10.54 14.62
CA SER A 64 -20.47 9.81 15.88
C SER A 64 -21.54 10.43 16.78
N SER A 65 -21.68 11.76 16.76
CA SER A 65 -22.70 12.49 17.50
C SER A 65 -24.10 12.21 16.93
N LYS A 66 -24.26 12.26 15.60
CA LYS A 66 -25.51 11.89 14.92
C LYS A 66 -25.96 10.46 15.25
N ILE A 67 -25.05 9.49 15.22
CA ILE A 67 -25.37 8.10 15.59
C ILE A 67 -25.89 8.00 17.01
N ARG A 68 -25.26 8.71 17.96
CA ARG A 68 -25.68 8.69 19.36
C ARG A 68 -27.06 9.31 19.57
N GLU A 69 -27.41 10.32 18.78
CA GLU A 69 -28.69 11.05 18.90
C GLU A 69 -29.84 10.36 18.16
N GLN A 70 -29.58 9.80 16.98
CA GLN A 70 -30.61 9.38 16.01
C GLN A 70 -30.65 7.88 15.77
N GLY A 71 -29.67 7.13 16.30
CA GLY A 71 -29.48 5.71 16.03
C GLY A 71 -28.73 5.44 14.72
N ALA A 72 -28.10 4.26 14.64
CA ALA A 72 -27.25 3.89 13.50
C ALA A 72 -28.02 3.82 12.16
N ASP A 73 -29.29 3.46 12.19
CA ASP A 73 -30.13 3.28 10.98
C ASP A 73 -30.50 4.60 10.29
N GLN A 74 -30.32 5.74 10.97
CA GLN A 74 -30.65 7.08 10.46
C GLN A 74 -29.40 7.91 10.13
N ALA A 75 -28.20 7.43 10.48
CA ALA A 75 -26.96 8.15 10.22
C ALA A 75 -26.48 7.93 8.78
N ASP A 76 -25.91 8.99 8.20
CA ASP A 76 -25.16 8.91 6.95
C ASP A 76 -24.00 7.89 7.06
N LEU A 77 -23.43 7.49 5.93
CA LEU A 77 -22.25 6.63 5.91
C LEU A 77 -21.09 7.22 6.73
N ALA A 78 -20.34 6.34 7.40
CA ALA A 78 -19.15 6.74 8.13
C ALA A 78 -18.16 7.48 7.20
N PRO A 79 -17.60 8.62 7.64
CA PRO A 79 -16.53 9.27 6.90
C PRO A 79 -15.42 8.29 6.58
N GLN A 80 -14.89 8.37 5.36
CA GLN A 80 -13.80 7.51 4.91
C GLN A 80 -12.45 8.17 5.20
N MET A 81 -11.46 7.37 5.58
CA MET A 81 -10.09 7.84 5.74
C MET A 81 -9.57 8.45 4.43
N PRO A 82 -9.01 9.67 4.44
CA PRO A 82 -8.52 10.33 3.23
C PRO A 82 -7.37 9.55 2.56
N SER A 83 -6.56 8.84 3.35
CA SER A 83 -5.47 7.98 2.89
C SER A 83 -5.93 6.93 1.88
N ASN A 84 -7.15 6.39 2.02
CA ASN A 84 -7.71 5.44 1.06
C ASN A 84 -7.69 6.04 -0.35
N SER A 85 -8.28 7.22 -0.54
CA SER A 85 -8.36 7.83 -1.88
C SER A 85 -7.02 8.31 -2.44
N ILE A 86 -6.00 8.47 -1.59
CA ILE A 86 -4.71 9.05 -1.97
C ILE A 86 -3.64 7.97 -2.19
N ILE A 87 -3.55 6.98 -1.32
CA ILE A 87 -2.50 5.94 -1.37
C ILE A 87 -3.00 4.68 -2.09
N GLU A 88 -4.30 4.34 -2.04
CA GLU A 88 -4.86 3.17 -2.75
C GLU A 88 -4.45 3.08 -4.23
N PRO A 89 -4.41 4.19 -4.99
CA PRO A 89 -4.02 4.14 -6.39
C PRO A 89 -2.52 3.89 -6.61
N VAL A 90 -1.68 4.05 -5.59
CA VAL A 90 -0.23 4.02 -5.72
C VAL A 90 0.31 2.61 -5.55
N LYS A 91 0.85 2.03 -6.61
CA LYS A 91 1.30 0.63 -6.67
C LYS A 91 2.63 0.51 -7.42
N ALA A 92 3.15 -0.70 -7.54
CA ALA A 92 4.33 -0.99 -8.35
C ALA A 92 3.99 -2.08 -9.38
N ASN A 93 4.43 -1.88 -10.62
CA ASN A 93 4.60 -2.99 -11.54
C ASN A 93 5.95 -3.63 -11.21
N ILE A 94 5.92 -4.89 -10.78
CA ILE A 94 7.13 -5.62 -10.40
C ILE A 94 7.53 -6.52 -11.57
N THR A 95 8.78 -6.43 -11.97
CA THR A 95 9.42 -7.34 -12.93
C THR A 95 10.74 -7.85 -12.35
N ASP A 96 11.26 -8.92 -12.92
CA ASP A 96 12.56 -9.48 -12.54
C ASP A 96 13.38 -9.86 -13.78
N ASP A 97 14.61 -10.31 -13.56
CA ASP A 97 15.55 -10.70 -14.61
C ASP A 97 15.26 -12.09 -15.22
N VAL A 98 14.32 -12.85 -14.65
CA VAL A 98 13.97 -14.21 -15.10
C VAL A 98 12.59 -14.30 -15.76
N GLY A 99 11.82 -13.20 -15.80
CA GLY A 99 10.55 -13.08 -16.50
C GLY A 99 9.31 -13.51 -15.70
N THR A 100 9.35 -13.43 -14.37
CA THR A 100 8.21 -13.76 -13.50
C THR A 100 7.07 -12.76 -13.67
N SER A 101 5.85 -13.28 -13.77
CA SER A 101 4.64 -12.47 -13.79
C SER A 101 4.09 -12.27 -12.38
N TYR A 102 4.39 -11.13 -11.77
CA TYR A 102 3.84 -10.75 -10.48
C TYR A 102 2.44 -10.13 -10.60
N ILE A 103 1.55 -10.46 -9.66
CA ILE A 103 0.21 -9.91 -9.56
C ILE A 103 -0.06 -9.37 -8.16
N CYS A 104 -0.64 -8.19 -8.05
CA CYS A 104 -1.13 -7.65 -6.78
C CYS A 104 -2.39 -8.42 -6.37
N VAL A 105 -2.32 -9.21 -5.29
CA VAL A 105 -3.41 -10.06 -4.80
C VAL A 105 -4.20 -9.44 -3.65
N GLY A 106 -3.68 -8.38 -3.03
CA GLY A 106 -4.40 -7.61 -2.04
C GLY A 106 -3.56 -6.50 -1.43
N GLY A 107 -4.08 -5.88 -0.40
CA GLY A 107 -3.37 -4.87 0.37
C GLY A 107 -4.21 -4.28 1.49
N ARG A 108 -3.57 -3.44 2.28
CA ARG A 108 -4.16 -2.71 3.38
C ARG A 108 -3.63 -1.28 3.38
N ILE A 109 -4.46 -0.35 3.82
CA ILE A 109 -4.10 1.04 4.02
C ILE A 109 -4.41 1.36 5.48
N GLY A 110 -3.40 1.84 6.19
CA GLY A 110 -3.45 2.21 7.60
C GLY A 110 -3.18 3.69 7.80
N GLY A 111 -3.58 4.19 8.96
CA GLY A 111 -3.32 5.55 9.38
C GLY A 111 -4.30 5.98 10.45
N THR A 112 -3.93 5.85 11.72
CA THR A 112 -4.69 6.44 12.83
C THR A 112 -3.71 7.18 13.73
N GLY A 113 -3.43 8.45 13.41
CA GLY A 113 -2.82 9.38 14.36
C GLY A 113 -1.75 10.32 13.80
N THR A 114 -0.79 9.83 13.02
CA THR A 114 0.40 10.64 12.65
C THR A 114 0.96 10.42 11.26
N ASP A 115 0.92 9.21 10.71
CA ASP A 115 1.43 8.90 9.37
C ASP A 115 0.43 8.00 8.64
N TRP A 116 0.34 8.15 7.32
CA TRP A 116 -0.44 7.25 6.47
C TRP A 116 0.48 6.15 5.94
N ASP A 117 0.06 4.90 6.03
CA ASP A 117 0.81 3.74 5.58
C ASP A 117 -0.02 2.88 4.62
N ALA A 118 0.64 2.16 3.73
CA ALA A 118 0.00 1.12 2.96
C ALA A 118 0.93 -0.05 2.71
N THR A 119 0.34 -1.24 2.62
CA THR A 119 1.03 -2.46 2.21
C THR A 119 0.26 -3.08 1.06
N TRP A 120 0.94 -3.37 -0.04
CA TRP A 120 0.44 -4.18 -1.16
C TRP A 120 1.09 -5.56 -1.14
N ILE A 121 0.32 -6.59 -1.47
CA ILE A 121 0.79 -7.97 -1.48
C ILE A 121 0.83 -8.46 -2.93
N TYR A 122 2.01 -8.88 -3.39
CA TYR A 122 2.24 -9.42 -4.72
C TYR A 122 2.56 -10.91 -4.64
N TYR A 123 2.11 -11.66 -5.64
CA TYR A 123 2.37 -13.08 -5.82
C TYR A 123 2.86 -13.36 -7.24
N PRO A 124 3.78 -14.31 -7.47
CA PRO A 124 4.43 -15.19 -6.48
C PRO A 124 5.62 -14.52 -5.79
N ALA A 125 6.29 -15.23 -4.87
CA ALA A 125 7.64 -14.87 -4.44
C ALA A 125 8.63 -14.97 -5.62
N PRO A 126 9.72 -14.18 -5.63
CA PRO A 126 10.75 -14.29 -6.66
C PRO A 126 11.36 -15.69 -6.71
N PRO A 127 11.52 -16.29 -7.90
CA PRO A 127 12.20 -17.57 -8.07
C PRO A 127 13.64 -17.56 -7.51
N PRO A 128 14.20 -18.73 -7.14
CA PRO A 128 15.55 -18.81 -6.58
C PRO A 128 16.67 -18.22 -7.46
N ASP A 129 16.49 -18.22 -8.78
CA ASP A 129 17.48 -17.72 -9.73
C ASP A 129 17.37 -16.21 -9.97
N THR A 130 16.38 -15.54 -9.36
CA THR A 130 16.20 -14.08 -9.45
C THR A 130 17.37 -13.37 -8.81
N GLN A 131 17.97 -12.44 -9.55
CA GLN A 131 19.03 -11.58 -9.04
C GLN A 131 18.56 -10.15 -8.83
N GLN A 132 17.54 -9.71 -9.57
CA GLN A 132 17.09 -8.33 -9.52
C GLN A 132 15.58 -8.23 -9.59
N LEU A 133 15.01 -7.36 -8.75
CA LEU A 133 13.64 -6.89 -8.88
C LEU A 133 13.64 -5.45 -9.35
N ILE A 134 12.83 -5.15 -10.35
CA ILE A 134 12.58 -3.80 -10.84
C ILE A 134 11.14 -3.43 -10.44
N LEU A 135 11.01 -2.33 -9.71
CA LEU A 135 9.73 -1.81 -9.26
C LEU A 135 9.46 -0.48 -9.96
N GLU A 136 8.56 -0.49 -10.94
CA GLU A 136 8.08 0.73 -11.59
C GLU A 136 6.83 1.24 -10.89
N PHE A 137 6.89 2.44 -10.32
CA PHE A 137 5.78 2.97 -9.53
C PHE A 137 4.69 3.55 -10.42
N THR A 138 3.44 3.37 -10.00
CA THR A 138 2.26 3.83 -10.75
C THR A 138 1.26 4.52 -9.84
N ILE A 139 0.46 5.44 -10.41
CA ILE A 139 -0.76 5.97 -9.81
C ILE A 139 -1.92 5.57 -10.73
N SER A 140 -2.86 4.77 -10.23
CA SER A 140 -3.98 4.24 -11.03
C SER A 140 -3.51 3.52 -12.32
N GLY A 141 -2.37 2.85 -12.28
CA GLY A 141 -1.77 2.15 -13.41
C GLY A 141 -0.99 3.04 -14.40
N VAL A 142 -0.94 4.36 -14.18
CA VAL A 142 -0.12 5.28 -14.96
C VAL A 142 1.27 5.38 -14.31
N PRO A 143 2.38 5.13 -15.05
CA PRO A 143 3.74 5.26 -14.51
C PRO A 143 4.04 6.66 -13.94
N THR A 144 4.81 6.71 -12.86
CA THR A 144 5.27 7.97 -12.25
C THR A 144 6.67 8.40 -12.72
N ASP A 145 7.26 7.66 -13.67
CA ASP A 145 8.66 7.75 -14.08
C ASP A 145 9.69 7.49 -12.97
N GLN A 146 9.22 7.09 -11.78
CA GLN A 146 10.07 6.63 -10.68
C GLN A 146 10.14 5.11 -10.70
N TYR A 147 11.33 4.59 -10.45
CA TYR A 147 11.53 3.16 -10.29
C TYR A 147 12.66 2.88 -9.30
N CYS A 148 12.70 1.65 -8.79
CA CYS A 148 13.77 1.14 -7.95
C CYS A 148 14.25 -0.21 -8.49
N ILE A 149 15.56 -0.45 -8.40
CA ILE A 149 16.16 -1.76 -8.63
C ILE A 149 16.62 -2.28 -7.28
N ILE A 150 16.16 -3.47 -6.93
CA ILE A 150 16.56 -4.18 -5.70
C ILE A 150 17.40 -5.37 -6.13
N GLU A 151 18.64 -5.43 -5.66
CA GLU A 151 19.45 -6.64 -5.75
C GLU A 151 18.82 -7.69 -4.84
N TRP A 152 18.31 -8.76 -5.45
CA TRP A 152 17.63 -9.84 -4.76
C TRP A 152 18.63 -10.90 -4.32
N GLN A 153 18.56 -11.23 -3.04
CA GLN A 153 19.26 -12.40 -2.50
C GLN A 153 18.20 -13.31 -1.92
N ALA A 154 17.96 -14.45 -2.57
CA ALA A 154 17.08 -15.46 -2.01
C ALA A 154 17.56 -15.79 -0.59
N PRO A 155 16.66 -15.81 0.42
CA PRO A 155 17.04 -16.21 1.76
C PRO A 155 17.68 -17.60 1.67
N ALA A 156 18.83 -17.79 2.32
CA ALA A 156 19.52 -19.07 2.31
C ALA A 156 18.55 -20.14 2.82
N ASN A 157 18.29 -21.17 2.01
CA ASN A 157 17.55 -22.34 2.46
C ASN A 157 18.33 -22.99 3.60
N GLU A 158 17.95 -22.72 4.85
CA GLU A 158 18.33 -23.58 5.97
C GLU A 158 17.66 -24.94 5.71
N ARG A 159 18.48 -25.90 5.27
CA ARG A 159 18.11 -27.31 5.08
C ARG A 159 18.00 -28.03 6.42
#